data_AF-A0A920KAL5-F1
#
_entry.id   AF-A0A920KAL5-F1
#
_cell.length_a   1.000
_cell.length_b   1.000
_cell.length_c   1.000
_cell.angle_alpha   90.00
_cell.angle_beta   90.00
_cell.angle_gamma   90.00
#
_symmetry.space_group_name_H-M   'P 1'
#
loop_
_entity.id
_entity.type
_entity.pdbx_description
1 polymer ?
#
loop_
_entity_poly.entity_id
_entity_poly.type
_entity_poly.pdbx_seq_one_letter_code
_entity_poly.pdbx_strand_id
1 'polypeptide(L)'
;MLRALTKNDVLMCVGSNGPVNKMDVSLSVTGLAQYFRGRVFSADQVGIPKPAPDLYLYCAEQLNCIPQKCLVVEDSPRGAMAGVAQG
;
A
#
# COMPACT_ATOMS: atom_id res chain seq x y z
N MET A 1 5.31 13.00 8.28
CA MET A 1 4.58 11.73 8.47
C MET A 1 5.50 10.51 8.37
N LEU A 2 5.97 10.09 7.17
CA LEU A 2 6.71 8.82 6.98
C LEU A 2 7.96 8.65 7.87
N ARG A 3 8.73 9.73 8.07
CA ARG A 3 9.85 9.73 9.03
C ARG A 3 9.42 9.37 10.46
N ALA A 4 8.31 9.93 10.92
CA ALA A 4 7.80 9.68 12.27
C ALA A 4 7.27 8.24 12.39
N LEU A 5 6.57 7.73 11.37
CA LEU A 5 6.11 6.34 11.33
C LEU A 5 7.29 5.36 11.36
N THR A 6 8.34 5.63 10.57
CA THR A 6 9.59 4.83 10.58
C THR A 6 10.25 4.86 11.96
N LYS A 7 10.31 6.02 12.62
CA LYS A 7 10.90 6.16 13.96
C LYS A 7 10.12 5.40 15.05
N ASN A 8 8.84 5.11 14.82
CA ASN A 8 7.98 4.35 15.74
C ASN A 8 7.78 2.90 15.27
N ASP A 9 8.68 2.39 14.41
CA ASP A 9 8.66 1.00 13.92
C ASP A 9 7.33 0.58 13.27
N VAL A 10 6.62 1.53 12.66
CA VAL A 10 5.38 1.24 11.94
C VAL A 10 5.72 0.62 10.58
N LEU A 11 5.20 -0.58 10.34
CA LEU A 11 5.30 -1.26 9.05
C LEU A 11 4.48 -0.52 7.98
N MET A 12 5.09 -0.30 6.81
CA MET A 12 4.49 0.48 5.72
C MET A 12 4.78 -0.16 4.36
N CYS A 13 3.79 -0.11 3.48
CA CYS A 13 3.89 -0.48 2.07
C CYS A 13 3.10 0.53 1.20
N VAL A 14 3.23 0.39 -0.12
CA VAL A 14 2.41 1.08 -1.11
C VAL A 14 1.59 0.04 -1.87
N GLY A 15 0.28 0.26 -1.99
CA GLY A 15 -0.63 -0.55 -2.83
C GLY A 15 -1.37 0.33 -3.84
N SER A 16 -1.16 0.09 -5.14
CA SER A 16 -1.84 0.84 -6.22
C SER A 16 -2.44 -0.08 -7.29
N ASN A 17 -3.44 0.42 -8.01
CA ASN A 17 -3.89 -0.21 -9.26
C ASN A 17 -2.89 0.00 -10.41
N GLY A 18 -1.91 0.89 -10.26
CA GLY A 18 -0.86 1.12 -11.26
C GLY A 18 0.26 0.09 -11.19
N PRO A 19 1.01 -0.11 -12.29
CA PRO A 19 2.11 -1.07 -12.31
C PRO A 19 3.27 -0.63 -11.42
N VAL A 20 4.02 -1.62 -10.90
CA VAL A 20 5.12 -1.39 -9.92
C VAL A 20 6.18 -0.44 -10.47
N ASN A 21 6.58 -0.60 -11.74
CA ASN A 21 7.58 0.25 -12.37
C ASN A 21 7.19 1.75 -12.36
N LYS A 22 5.91 2.07 -12.52
CA LYS A 22 5.40 3.44 -12.44
C LYS A 22 5.51 3.98 -11.01
N MET A 23 5.13 3.18 -10.03
CA MET A 23 5.25 3.55 -8.61
C MET A 23 6.71 3.76 -8.22
N ASP A 24 7.62 2.88 -8.64
CA ASP A 24 9.05 2.99 -8.36
C ASP A 24 9.64 4.29 -8.89
N VAL A 25 9.27 4.69 -10.11
CA VAL A 25 9.67 5.98 -10.69
C VAL A 25 9.13 7.14 -9.84
N SER A 26 7.84 7.15 -9.53
CA SER A 26 7.22 8.22 -8.73
C SER A 26 7.83 8.33 -7.32
N LEU A 27 8.08 7.21 -6.66
CA LEU A 27 8.71 7.16 -5.34
C LEU A 27 10.19 7.57 -5.39
N SER A 28 10.90 7.26 -6.48
CA SER A 28 12.31 7.64 -6.64
C SER A 28 12.46 9.14 -6.85
N VAL A 29 11.67 9.73 -7.75
CA VAL A 29 11.71 11.18 -8.04
C VAL A 29 11.32 12.02 -6.82
N THR A 30 10.42 11.52 -5.98
CA THR A 30 10.01 12.20 -4.73
C THR A 30 10.95 11.94 -3.56
N GLY A 31 11.97 11.08 -3.72
CA GLY A 31 12.86 10.69 -2.64
C GLY A 31 12.12 9.97 -1.51
N LEU A 32 11.08 9.18 -1.84
CA LEU A 32 10.28 8.39 -0.90
C LEU A 32 10.56 6.88 -1.00
N ALA A 33 11.24 6.43 -2.06
CA ALA A 33 11.51 5.02 -2.31
C ALA A 33 12.19 4.32 -1.11
N GLN A 34 13.05 5.01 -0.35
CA GLN A 34 13.72 4.40 0.81
C GLN A 34 12.77 3.91 1.91
N TYR A 35 11.54 4.43 2.02
CA TYR A 35 10.60 3.98 3.04
C TYR A 35 9.88 2.67 2.67
N PHE A 36 9.86 2.31 1.39
CA PHE A 36 9.01 1.22 0.85
C PHE A 36 9.80 0.17 0.06
N ARG A 37 11.13 0.10 0.22
CA ARG A 37 11.96 -0.85 -0.54
C ARG A 37 11.46 -2.28 -0.37
N GLY A 38 11.12 -2.93 -1.49
CA GLY A 38 10.56 -4.29 -1.53
C GLY A 38 9.12 -4.41 -1.03
N ARG A 39 8.43 -3.29 -0.80
CA ARG A 39 7.07 -3.21 -0.23
C ARG A 39 6.16 -2.32 -1.08
N VAL A 40 6.22 -2.52 -2.38
CA VAL A 40 5.41 -1.81 -3.38
C VAL A 40 4.64 -2.87 -4.16
N PHE A 41 3.31 -2.78 -4.12
CA PHE A 41 2.42 -3.82 -4.63
C PHE A 41 1.40 -3.25 -5.62
N SER A 42 1.19 -3.99 -6.71
CA SER A 42 0.22 -3.66 -7.77
C SER A 42 -1.01 -4.56 -7.69
N ALA A 43 -2.17 -4.04 -8.10
CA ALA A 43 -3.36 -4.83 -8.39
C ALA A 43 -3.07 -5.98 -9.39
N ASP A 44 -2.08 -5.82 -10.27
CA ASP A 44 -1.69 -6.87 -11.23
C ASP A 44 -1.19 -8.15 -10.51
N GLN A 45 -0.64 -8.03 -9.31
CA GLN A 45 -0.17 -9.17 -8.52
C GLN A 45 -1.32 -9.98 -7.92
N VAL A 46 -2.47 -9.35 -7.69
CA VAL A 46 -3.68 -9.99 -7.15
C VAL A 46 -4.74 -10.26 -8.22
N GLY A 47 -4.59 -9.69 -9.42
CA GLY A 47 -5.50 -9.85 -10.54
C GLY A 47 -6.84 -9.09 -10.42
N ILE A 48 -7.10 -8.43 -9.29
CA ILE A 48 -8.35 -7.72 -9.01
C ILE A 48 -8.03 -6.30 -8.50
N PRO A 49 -8.43 -5.23 -9.21
CA PRO A 49 -8.18 -3.87 -8.78
C PRO A 49 -9.16 -3.38 -7.70
N LYS A 50 -8.78 -2.31 -7.00
CA LYS A 50 -9.70 -1.52 -6.14
C LYS A 50 -10.95 -1.14 -6.97
N PRO A 51 -12.18 -1.25 -6.43
CA PRO A 51 -12.53 -1.20 -5.02
C PRO A 51 -12.60 -2.55 -4.29
N ALA A 52 -12.18 -3.65 -4.92
CA ALA A 52 -12.01 -4.91 -4.19
C ALA A 52 -10.91 -4.77 -3.12
N PRO A 53 -11.06 -5.40 -1.94
CA PRO A 53 -10.11 -5.27 -0.83
C PRO A 53 -8.81 -6.06 -1.05
N ASP A 54 -8.77 -6.96 -2.03
CA ASP A 54 -7.72 -7.96 -2.26
C ASP A 54 -6.31 -7.37 -2.26
N LEU A 55 -6.12 -6.21 -2.90
CA LEU A 55 -4.81 -5.56 -2.93
C LEU A 55 -4.34 -5.17 -1.52
N TYR A 56 -5.21 -4.66 -0.66
CA TYR A 56 -4.81 -4.27 0.69
C TYR A 56 -4.68 -5.48 1.63
N LEU A 57 -5.51 -6.53 1.43
CA LEU A 57 -5.33 -7.81 2.12
C LEU A 57 -3.98 -8.44 1.78
N TYR A 58 -3.60 -8.42 0.50
CA TYR A 58 -2.29 -8.86 0.04
C TYR A 58 -1.17 -8.02 0.66
N CYS A 59 -1.30 -6.69 0.70
CA CYS A 59 -0.35 -5.82 1.41
C CYS A 59 -0.16 -6.22 2.89
N ALA A 60 -1.26 -6.50 3.60
CA ALA A 60 -1.21 -6.92 5.00
C ALA A 60 -0.52 -8.28 5.15
N GLU A 61 -0.84 -9.25 4.28
CA GLU A 61 -0.19 -10.57 4.23
C GLU A 61 1.32 -10.46 4.01
N GLN A 62 1.76 -9.69 3.00
CA GLN A 62 3.19 -9.49 2.72
C GLN A 62 3.95 -8.83 3.87
N LEU A 63 3.25 -8.08 4.72
CA LEU A 63 3.82 -7.45 5.93
C LEU A 63 3.63 -8.28 7.19
N ASN A 64 2.98 -9.44 7.14
CA ASN A 64 2.57 -10.24 8.30
C ASN A 64 1.74 -9.43 9.32
N CYS A 65 0.86 -8.55 8.82
CA CYS A 65 -0.03 -7.74 9.62
C CYS A 65 -1.47 -8.30 9.63
N ILE A 66 -2.20 -8.04 10.71
CA ILE A 66 -3.64 -8.29 10.78
C ILE A 66 -4.35 -7.13 10.06
N PRO A 67 -5.20 -7.37 9.04
CA PRO A 67 -5.85 -6.31 8.27
C PRO A 67 -6.61 -5.29 9.13
N GLN A 68 -7.30 -5.74 10.18
CA GLN A 68 -8.06 -4.90 11.12
C GLN A 68 -7.18 -4.00 12.01
N LYS A 69 -5.86 -4.19 11.97
CA LYS A 69 -4.86 -3.32 12.63
C LYS A 69 -4.09 -2.47 11.63
N CYS A 70 -4.46 -2.50 10.34
CA CYS A 70 -3.85 -1.69 9.32
C CYS A 70 -4.62 -0.38 9.12
N LEU A 71 -3.90 0.70 8.87
CA LEU A 71 -4.47 1.98 8.45
C LEU A 71 -4.21 2.17 6.95
N VAL A 72 -5.27 2.44 6.19
CA VAL A 72 -5.18 2.80 4.77
C VAL A 72 -5.25 4.32 4.63
N VAL A 73 -4.26 4.92 3.97
CA VAL A 73 -4.25 6.32 3.58
C VAL A 73 -4.43 6.39 2.07
N GLU A 74 -5.50 7.04 1.62
CA GLU A 74 -5.94 6.98 0.23
C GLU A 74 -6.63 8.28 -0.22
N ASP A 75 -6.46 8.63 -1.50
CA ASP A 75 -6.96 9.86 -2.12
C ASP A 75 -8.16 9.64 -3.07
N SER A 76 -8.47 8.38 -3.40
CA SER A 76 -9.53 8.02 -4.34
C SER A 76 -10.74 7.37 -3.65
N PRO A 77 -11.98 7.64 -4.11
CA PRO A 77 -13.17 6.97 -3.57
C PRO A 77 -13.13 5.44 -3.72
N ARG A 78 -12.60 4.93 -4.84
CA ARG A 78 -12.47 3.48 -5.07
C ARG A 78 -11.50 2.84 -4.08
N GLY A 79 -10.38 3.48 -3.80
CA GLY A 79 -9.44 2.97 -2.81
C GLY A 79 -9.97 3.12 -1.39
N ALA A 80 -10.66 4.21 -1.06
CA ALA A 80 -11.30 4.35 0.25
C ALA A 80 -12.32 3.21 0.50
N MET A 81 -13.13 2.86 -0.50
CA MET A 81 -14.05 1.71 -0.41
C MET A 81 -13.31 0.38 -0.19
N ALA A 82 -12.23 0.12 -0.92
CA ALA A 82 -11.39 -1.06 -0.71
C ALA A 82 -10.78 -1.09 0.70
N GLY A 83 -10.36 0.07 1.22
CA GLY A 83 -9.78 0.21 2.55
C GLY A 83 -10.79 0.00 3.68
N VAL A 84 -12.06 0.35 3.47
CA VAL A 84 -13.15 0.01 4.41
C VAL A 84 -13.51 -1.48 4.29
N ALA A 85 -13.51 -2.04 3.08
CA ALA A 85 -13.92 -3.41 2.83
C ALA A 85 -12.93 -4.48 3.36
N GLN A 86 -11.66 -4.13 3.56
CA GLN A 86 -10.67 -5.10 4.07
C GLN A 86 -10.85 -5.47 5.56
N GLY A 87 -11.63 -4.69 6.31
CA GLY A 87 -11.83 -4.84 7.75
C GLY A 87 -11.20 -3.72 8.55
#